data_AF-A0A2D7XUA9-F1
#
_entry.id   AF-A0A2D7XUA9-F1
#
_cell.length_a   1.000
_cell.length_b   1.000
_cell.length_c   1.000
_cell.angle_alpha   90.00
_cell.angle_beta   90.00
_cell.angle_gamma   90.00
#
_symmetry.space_group_name_H-M   'P 1'
#
loop_
_entity.id
_entity.type
_entity.pdbx_description
1 polymer ?
#
loop_
_entity_poly.entity_id
_entity_poly.type
_entity_poly.pdbx_seq_one_letter_code
_entity_poly.pdbx_strand_id
1 'polypeptide(L)'
;MSGAPEIWPQDPWGRVLNGALDLHTLDANCLDIAQTAADLAFERFEDALHSVYLSGSMARGLSYDGSFIIVLRHMRQAVGIDLFCAAAALRVQKLHPEIQSCTFEVFCWDEVFPADGCFSHPRFRIGVNSIAIAGRDLKRLIAPQKLTPAAANAQIVGMVGRLQNLRHRLKAVATESRVRATSRQFAQIALTGAFACVMTAEQIYSEDFETMARYLSLNLPDNQQSIDLLVKLSAQGTSSSLEALAITEDAMTWLPDMAENWLDAHNPKRDDTLKLV
;
A
#
# COMPACT_ATOMS: atom_id res chain seq x y z
N MET A 1 4.64 8.03 -20.68
CA MET A 1 3.33 8.44 -21.24
C MET A 1 2.67 9.23 -20.13
N SER A 2 2.39 10.51 -20.31
CA SER A 2 1.74 11.34 -19.27
C SER A 2 0.26 10.96 -19.19
N GLY A 3 -0.06 9.99 -18.35
CA GLY A 3 -1.44 9.68 -17.98
C GLY A 3 -2.06 10.84 -17.21
N ALA A 4 -3.38 11.00 -17.31
CA ALA A 4 -4.12 11.88 -16.41
C ALA A 4 -3.82 11.48 -14.95
N PRO A 5 -3.79 12.44 -14.00
CA PRO A 5 -3.58 12.11 -12.58
C PRO A 5 -4.59 11.06 -12.12
N GLU A 6 -4.09 9.96 -11.56
CA GLU A 6 -4.92 8.87 -11.06
C GLU A 6 -5.38 9.16 -9.63
N ILE A 7 -6.20 10.20 -9.50
CA ILE A 7 -6.79 10.59 -8.23
C ILE A 7 -8.04 9.77 -7.99
N TRP A 8 -8.22 9.32 -6.75
CA TRP A 8 -9.43 8.59 -6.39
C TRP A 8 -10.64 9.51 -6.42
N PRO A 9 -11.79 9.00 -6.90
CA PRO A 9 -13.02 9.78 -6.89
C PRO A 9 -13.39 10.16 -5.46
N GLN A 10 -13.95 11.36 -5.29
CA GLN A 10 -14.45 11.84 -4.01
C GLN A 10 -15.90 12.28 -4.12
N ASP A 11 -16.65 12.14 -3.03
CA ASP A 11 -17.99 12.72 -2.92
C ASP A 11 -17.92 14.23 -2.61
N PRO A 12 -19.06 14.97 -2.68
CA PRO A 12 -19.10 16.40 -2.37
C PRO A 12 -18.68 16.79 -0.94
N TRP A 13 -18.49 15.82 -0.05
CA TRP A 13 -18.04 16.01 1.33
C TRP A 13 -16.56 15.63 1.54
N GLY A 14 -15.80 15.45 0.47
CA GLY A 14 -14.38 15.12 0.51
C GLY A 14 -14.09 13.69 0.97
N ARG A 15 -15.06 12.78 0.81
CA ARG A 15 -14.88 11.37 1.18
C ARG A 15 -14.40 10.59 -0.02
N VAL A 16 -13.36 9.80 0.17
CA VAL A 16 -12.75 8.96 -0.86
C VAL A 16 -13.71 7.81 -1.17
N LEU A 17 -14.09 7.72 -2.44
CA LEU A 17 -14.93 6.66 -2.98
C LEU A 17 -14.05 5.50 -3.46
N ASN A 18 -14.67 4.32 -3.65
CA ASN A 18 -13.97 3.17 -4.19
C ASN A 18 -13.52 3.44 -5.63
N GLY A 19 -12.20 3.48 -5.86
CA GLY A 19 -11.60 3.69 -7.17
C GLY A 19 -11.43 2.42 -7.99
N ALA A 20 -11.73 1.25 -7.41
CA ALA A 20 -11.69 -0.04 -8.09
C ALA A 20 -12.89 -0.24 -9.02
N LEU A 21 -12.69 -1.08 -10.05
CA LEU A 21 -13.71 -1.52 -10.98
C LEU A 21 -14.78 -2.39 -10.30
N ASP A 22 -15.88 -2.63 -11.01
CA ASP A 22 -16.84 -3.68 -10.62
C ASP A 22 -16.31 -5.05 -11.02
N LEU A 23 -16.60 -6.09 -10.21
CA LEU A 23 -16.16 -7.47 -10.47
C LEU A 23 -16.51 -7.93 -11.90
N HIS A 24 -17.72 -7.59 -12.37
CA HIS A 24 -18.22 -7.98 -13.69
C HIS A 24 -17.57 -7.22 -14.86
N THR A 25 -16.76 -6.20 -14.57
CA THR A 25 -16.05 -5.40 -15.57
C THR A 25 -14.57 -5.74 -15.66
N LEU A 26 -14.05 -6.57 -14.75
CA LEU A 26 -12.69 -7.12 -14.87
C LEU A 26 -12.58 -8.02 -16.09
N ASP A 27 -11.42 -8.00 -16.75
CA ASP A 27 -11.13 -8.92 -17.82
C ASP A 27 -11.04 -10.38 -17.30
N ALA A 28 -11.18 -11.33 -18.21
CA ALA A 28 -11.22 -12.75 -17.87
C ALA A 28 -9.93 -13.25 -17.19
N ASN A 29 -8.76 -12.70 -17.55
CA ASN A 29 -7.49 -13.11 -16.95
C ASN A 29 -7.40 -12.59 -15.52
N CYS A 30 -7.76 -11.33 -15.28
CA CYS A 30 -7.84 -10.76 -13.93
C CYS A 30 -8.79 -11.56 -13.02
N LEU A 31 -9.92 -12.02 -13.57
CA LEU A 31 -10.86 -12.87 -12.85
C LEU A 31 -10.29 -14.24 -12.50
N ASP A 32 -9.58 -14.89 -13.43
CA ASP A 32 -8.95 -16.20 -13.21
C ASP A 32 -7.83 -16.12 -12.14
N ILE A 33 -7.04 -15.05 -12.20
CA ILE A 33 -6.03 -14.73 -11.19
C ILE A 33 -6.68 -14.52 -9.81
N ALA A 34 -7.75 -13.72 -9.75
CA ALA A 34 -8.49 -13.47 -8.52
C ALA A 34 -9.10 -14.74 -7.95
N GLN A 35 -9.66 -15.61 -8.79
CA GLN A 35 -10.20 -16.90 -8.37
C GLN A 35 -9.08 -17.80 -7.78
N THR A 36 -7.92 -17.84 -8.42
CA THR A 36 -6.76 -18.58 -7.89
C THR A 36 -6.34 -18.08 -6.51
N ALA A 37 -6.33 -16.77 -6.30
CA ALA A 37 -6.03 -16.17 -5.00
C ALA A 37 -7.09 -16.53 -3.94
N ALA A 38 -8.36 -16.52 -4.32
CA ALA A 38 -9.47 -16.93 -3.46
C ALA A 38 -9.39 -18.41 -3.07
N ASP A 39 -9.06 -19.30 -4.01
CA ASP A 39 -8.92 -20.74 -3.76
C ASP A 39 -7.79 -21.03 -2.77
N LEU A 40 -6.63 -20.35 -2.92
CA LEU A 40 -5.51 -20.47 -1.97
C LEU A 40 -5.88 -20.00 -0.57
N ALA A 41 -6.68 -18.93 -0.46
CA ALA A 41 -7.18 -18.46 0.82
C ALA A 41 -8.18 -19.45 1.44
N PHE A 42 -9.05 -20.03 0.63
CA PHE A 42 -10.03 -21.03 1.06
C PHE A 42 -9.34 -22.31 1.55
N GLU A 43 -8.37 -22.84 0.79
CA GLU A 43 -7.56 -24.01 1.17
C GLU A 43 -6.82 -23.78 2.49
N ARG A 44 -6.32 -22.56 2.74
CA ARG A 44 -5.54 -22.27 3.93
C ARG A 44 -6.38 -22.08 5.19
N PHE A 45 -7.51 -21.39 5.06
CA PHE A 45 -8.25 -20.85 6.20
C PHE A 45 -9.64 -21.46 6.40
N GLU A 46 -10.20 -22.12 5.38
CA GLU A 46 -11.48 -22.83 5.44
C GLU A 46 -12.56 -22.01 6.17
N ASP A 47 -13.11 -22.52 7.27
CA ASP A 47 -14.17 -21.88 8.07
C ASP A 47 -13.74 -20.54 8.71
N ALA A 48 -12.44 -20.33 8.92
CA ALA A 48 -11.91 -19.08 9.45
C ALA A 48 -11.94 -17.95 8.42
N LEU A 49 -12.09 -18.25 7.13
CA LEU A 49 -12.15 -17.25 6.08
C LEU A 49 -13.48 -16.46 6.14
N HIS A 50 -13.38 -15.13 6.23
CA HIS A 50 -14.54 -14.26 6.05
C HIS A 50 -14.73 -13.88 4.58
N SER A 51 -13.70 -13.28 3.99
CA SER A 51 -13.74 -12.72 2.64
C SER A 51 -12.35 -12.47 2.08
N VAL A 52 -12.24 -12.42 0.76
CA VAL A 52 -11.01 -12.09 0.03
C VAL A 52 -11.32 -10.95 -0.93
N TYR A 53 -10.40 -9.99 -1.02
CA TYR A 53 -10.52 -8.83 -1.88
C TYR A 53 -9.32 -8.73 -2.81
N LEU A 54 -9.57 -8.31 -4.04
CA LEU A 54 -8.58 -7.78 -4.95
C LEU A 54 -8.44 -6.26 -4.71
N SER A 55 -7.23 -5.74 -4.64
CA SER A 55 -6.87 -4.33 -4.41
C SER A 55 -5.71 -3.91 -5.34
N GLY A 56 -5.22 -2.68 -5.20
CA GLY A 56 -4.12 -2.15 -6.01
C GLY A 56 -4.51 -1.78 -7.43
N SER A 57 -3.53 -1.73 -8.34
CA SER A 57 -3.71 -1.34 -9.73
C SER A 57 -4.51 -2.36 -10.56
N MET A 58 -4.41 -3.66 -10.26
CA MET A 58 -5.20 -4.69 -10.93
C MET A 58 -6.69 -4.56 -10.62
N ALA A 59 -7.06 -4.16 -9.39
CA ALA A 59 -8.45 -3.83 -9.06
C ALA A 59 -9.02 -2.66 -9.89
N ARG A 60 -8.15 -1.84 -10.50
CA ARG A 60 -8.50 -0.67 -11.31
C ARG A 60 -8.36 -0.92 -12.81
N GLY A 61 -7.93 -2.11 -13.22
CA GLY A 61 -7.69 -2.47 -14.62
C GLY A 61 -6.50 -1.74 -15.24
N LEU A 62 -5.51 -1.34 -14.45
CA LEU A 62 -4.37 -0.53 -14.90
C LEU A 62 -3.10 -1.34 -15.14
N SER A 63 -2.87 -2.38 -14.35
CA SER A 63 -1.73 -3.30 -14.52
C SER A 63 -2.09 -4.71 -14.04
N TYR A 64 -1.24 -5.68 -14.36
CA TYR A 64 -1.29 -7.05 -13.83
C TYR A 64 -0.41 -7.18 -12.58
N ASP A 65 -0.64 -6.31 -11.58
CA ASP A 65 -0.04 -6.40 -10.26
C ASP A 65 -1.10 -6.76 -9.23
N GLY A 66 -1.04 -7.99 -8.72
CA GLY A 66 -2.01 -8.52 -7.76
C GLY A 66 -1.74 -8.02 -6.34
N SER A 67 -2.73 -7.39 -5.71
CA SER A 67 -2.72 -7.15 -4.27
C SER A 67 -3.98 -7.73 -3.66
N PHE A 68 -3.82 -8.71 -2.78
CA PHE A 68 -4.94 -9.46 -2.21
C PHE A 68 -5.04 -9.21 -0.71
N ILE A 69 -6.23 -8.87 -0.25
CA ILE A 69 -6.56 -8.68 1.16
C ILE A 69 -7.46 -9.83 1.60
N ILE A 70 -7.00 -10.59 2.58
CA ILE A 70 -7.75 -11.69 3.20
C ILE A 70 -8.23 -11.23 4.57
N VAL A 71 -9.52 -11.41 4.84
CA VAL A 71 -10.11 -11.11 6.15
C VAL A 71 -10.54 -12.42 6.81
N LEU A 72 -10.10 -12.63 8.05
CA LEU A 72 -10.46 -13.78 8.88
C LEU A 72 -11.57 -13.42 9.88
N ARG A 73 -12.43 -14.40 10.18
CA ARG A 73 -13.51 -14.28 11.19
C ARG A 73 -13.00 -14.24 12.62
N HIS A 74 -11.88 -14.90 12.88
CA HIS A 74 -11.38 -15.13 14.23
C HIS A 74 -10.23 -14.20 14.59
N MET A 75 -10.17 -13.86 15.89
CA MET A 75 -9.26 -12.94 16.56
C MET A 75 -7.79 -13.40 16.65
N ARG A 76 -7.47 -14.65 16.30
CA ARG A 76 -6.12 -15.19 16.50
C ARG A 76 -5.40 -15.28 15.17
N GLN A 77 -4.46 -14.35 14.97
CA GLN A 77 -3.51 -14.40 13.88
C GLN A 77 -2.75 -15.74 13.94
N ALA A 78 -2.91 -16.56 12.89
CA ALA A 78 -2.27 -17.85 12.81
C ALA A 78 -0.74 -17.69 12.66
N VAL A 79 0.02 -18.55 13.32
CA VAL A 79 1.48 -18.59 13.14
C VAL A 79 1.81 -18.89 11.67
N GLY A 80 2.76 -18.15 11.11
CA GLY A 80 3.24 -18.35 9.74
C GLY A 80 2.40 -17.67 8.65
N ILE A 81 1.57 -16.67 8.99
CA ILE A 81 0.83 -15.87 8.00
C ILE A 81 1.77 -15.21 6.98
N ASP A 82 2.90 -14.63 7.41
CA ASP A 82 3.85 -14.01 6.47
C ASP A 82 4.43 -15.01 5.47
N LEU A 83 4.75 -16.22 5.95
CA LEU A 83 5.23 -17.31 5.10
C LEU A 83 4.16 -17.77 4.12
N PHE A 84 2.90 -17.87 4.58
CA PHE A 84 1.77 -18.15 3.71
C PHE A 84 1.61 -17.06 2.64
N CYS A 85 1.63 -15.78 3.01
CA CYS A 85 1.46 -14.68 2.07
C CYS A 85 2.53 -14.70 0.97
N ALA A 86 3.79 -14.92 1.36
CA ALA A 86 4.89 -15.05 0.41
C ALA A 86 4.75 -16.28 -0.50
N ALA A 87 4.35 -17.44 0.06
CA ALA A 87 4.14 -18.66 -0.70
C ALA A 87 2.94 -18.56 -1.66
N ALA A 88 1.84 -17.96 -1.22
CA ALA A 88 0.64 -17.72 -2.02
C ALA A 88 0.95 -16.77 -3.19
N ALA A 89 1.66 -15.67 -2.93
CA ALA A 89 2.11 -14.75 -3.99
C ALA A 89 2.93 -15.46 -5.07
N LEU A 90 3.94 -16.24 -4.67
CA LEU A 90 4.76 -17.04 -5.59
C LEU A 90 3.94 -18.08 -6.34
N ARG A 91 2.96 -18.71 -5.68
CA ARG A 91 2.08 -19.71 -6.29
C ARG A 91 1.21 -19.10 -7.37
N VAL A 92 0.60 -17.94 -7.09
CA VAL A 92 -0.19 -17.18 -8.07
C VAL A 92 0.69 -16.79 -9.26
N GLN A 93 1.87 -16.19 -9.03
CA GLN A 93 2.78 -15.81 -10.12
C GLN A 93 3.26 -17.00 -10.96
N LYS A 94 3.42 -18.18 -10.35
CA LYS A 94 3.79 -19.39 -11.08
C LYS A 94 2.66 -19.91 -11.97
N LEU A 95 1.41 -19.78 -11.52
CA LEU A 95 0.23 -20.20 -12.28
C LEU A 95 -0.16 -19.17 -13.35
N HIS A 96 0.16 -17.90 -13.12
CA HIS A 96 -0.18 -16.76 -13.96
C HIS A 96 1.08 -15.94 -14.29
N PRO A 97 1.91 -16.39 -15.25
CA PRO A 97 3.19 -15.76 -15.58
C PRO A 97 3.12 -14.31 -16.08
N GLU A 98 1.94 -13.85 -16.50
CA GLU A 98 1.65 -12.48 -16.91
C GLU A 98 1.68 -11.47 -15.76
N ILE A 99 1.55 -11.93 -14.52
CA ILE A 99 1.59 -11.07 -13.32
C ILE A 99 3.02 -10.66 -13.01
N GLN A 100 3.27 -9.36 -12.98
CA GLN A 100 4.60 -8.81 -12.69
C GLN A 100 4.91 -8.84 -11.19
N SER A 101 3.93 -8.54 -10.35
CA SER A 101 4.05 -8.62 -8.90
C SER A 101 2.77 -9.08 -8.23
N CYS A 102 2.91 -9.79 -7.12
CA CYS A 102 1.78 -10.30 -6.35
C CYS A 102 2.06 -10.15 -4.85
N THR A 103 1.07 -9.70 -4.10
CA THR A 103 1.14 -9.53 -2.65
C THR A 103 -0.15 -10.04 -2.00
N PHE A 104 0.00 -10.61 -0.82
CA PHE A 104 -1.10 -11.03 0.04
C PHE A 104 -0.92 -10.39 1.41
N GLU A 105 -2.02 -9.92 1.99
CA GLU A 105 -2.09 -9.45 3.35
C GLU A 105 -3.29 -10.10 4.04
N VAL A 106 -3.10 -10.55 5.28
CA VAL A 106 -4.13 -11.24 6.05
C VAL A 106 -4.41 -10.43 7.31
N PHE A 107 -5.67 -10.07 7.51
CA PHE A 107 -6.14 -9.32 8.67
C PHE A 107 -7.23 -10.08 9.40
N CYS A 108 -7.21 -9.99 10.73
CA CYS A 108 -8.29 -10.46 11.58
C CYS A 108 -9.42 -9.42 11.60
N TRP A 109 -10.61 -9.87 12.01
CA TRP A 109 -11.80 -9.02 12.09
C TRP A 109 -11.53 -7.71 12.85
N ASP A 110 -10.86 -7.75 13.99
CA ASP A 110 -10.63 -6.58 14.86
C ASP A 110 -9.54 -5.64 14.35
N GLU A 111 -8.70 -6.09 13.42
CA GLU A 111 -7.80 -5.20 12.68
C GLU A 111 -8.58 -4.39 11.64
N VAL A 112 -9.65 -4.95 11.08
CA VAL A 112 -10.56 -4.25 10.16
C VAL A 112 -11.59 -3.41 10.93
N PHE A 113 -12.14 -3.92 12.02
CA PHE A 113 -13.18 -3.27 12.82
C PHE A 113 -12.73 -3.15 14.28
N PRO A 114 -11.75 -2.27 14.58
CA PRO A 114 -11.27 -2.10 15.95
C PRO A 114 -12.39 -1.53 16.83
N ALA A 115 -12.58 -2.14 18.01
CA ALA A 115 -13.68 -1.83 18.92
C ALA A 115 -13.54 -0.46 19.62
N ASP A 116 -12.34 0.11 19.64
CA ASP A 116 -11.99 1.37 20.32
C ASP A 116 -12.22 2.63 19.45
N GLY A 117 -12.70 2.44 18.21
CA GLY A 117 -12.96 3.51 17.25
C GLY A 117 -11.70 4.05 16.56
N CYS A 118 -10.55 3.38 16.70
CA CYS A 118 -9.33 3.76 16.02
C CYS A 118 -9.43 3.60 14.50
N PHE A 119 -8.58 4.34 13.79
CA PHE A 119 -8.37 4.16 12.36
C PHE A 119 -7.86 2.75 12.09
N SER A 120 -8.34 2.17 10.99
CA SER A 120 -7.92 0.86 10.52
C SER A 120 -7.49 1.03 9.06
N HIS A 121 -6.20 0.79 8.82
CA HIS A 121 -5.66 0.81 7.47
C HIS A 121 -6.31 -0.24 6.54
N PRO A 122 -6.50 -1.52 6.94
CA PRO A 122 -7.18 -2.48 6.07
C PRO A 122 -8.64 -2.09 5.80
N ARG A 123 -9.36 -1.53 6.79
CA ARG A 123 -10.72 -0.99 6.56
C ARG A 123 -10.73 0.13 5.53
N PHE A 124 -9.77 1.05 5.64
CA PHE A 124 -9.64 2.14 4.69
C PHE A 124 -9.41 1.60 3.28
N ARG A 125 -8.41 0.71 3.09
CA ARG A 125 -8.09 0.11 1.79
C ARG A 125 -9.26 -0.67 1.18
N ILE A 126 -9.98 -1.47 1.97
CA ILE A 126 -11.18 -2.16 1.49
C ILE A 126 -12.25 -1.14 1.03
N GLY A 127 -12.43 -0.05 1.77
CA GLY A 127 -13.39 0.99 1.44
C GLY A 127 -13.07 1.78 0.16
N VAL A 128 -11.78 2.05 -0.10
CA VAL A 128 -11.38 2.99 -1.17
C VAL A 128 -10.76 2.33 -2.40
N ASN A 129 -10.18 1.14 -2.31
CA ASN A 129 -9.59 0.48 -3.47
C ASN A 129 -9.67 -1.05 -3.34
N SER A 130 -10.86 -1.61 -3.54
CA SER A 130 -10.97 -3.08 -3.55
C SER A 130 -12.14 -3.62 -4.36
N ILE A 131 -12.13 -4.91 -4.63
CA ILE A 131 -13.23 -5.70 -5.22
C ILE A 131 -13.38 -6.97 -4.37
N ALA A 132 -14.58 -7.26 -3.87
CA ALA A 132 -14.82 -8.52 -3.16
C ALA A 132 -14.84 -9.67 -4.18
N ILE A 133 -13.88 -10.58 -4.07
CA ILE A 133 -13.70 -11.71 -4.99
C ILE A 133 -14.12 -13.04 -4.35
N ALA A 134 -14.16 -13.12 -3.02
CA ALA A 134 -14.77 -14.23 -2.30
C ALA A 134 -15.36 -13.78 -0.96
N GLY A 135 -16.39 -14.50 -0.49
CA GLY A 135 -17.08 -14.21 0.76
C GLY A 135 -18.06 -13.03 0.68
N ARG A 136 -18.48 -12.51 1.84
CA ARG A 136 -19.42 -11.37 1.91
C ARG A 136 -18.65 -10.06 1.82
N ASP A 137 -19.10 -9.16 0.95
CA ASP A 137 -18.52 -7.82 0.80
C ASP A 137 -18.76 -6.97 2.05
N LEU A 138 -17.67 -6.62 2.73
CA LEU A 138 -17.63 -5.80 3.94
C LEU A 138 -17.85 -4.32 3.68
N LYS A 139 -17.76 -3.83 2.43
CA LYS A 139 -17.95 -2.40 2.13
C LYS A 139 -19.28 -1.86 2.62
N ARG A 140 -20.31 -2.71 2.68
CA ARG A 140 -21.64 -2.35 3.23
C ARG A 140 -21.60 -1.98 4.72
N LEU A 141 -20.58 -2.42 5.44
CA LEU A 141 -20.33 -2.14 6.86
C LEU A 141 -19.29 -1.02 7.06
N ILE A 142 -18.62 -0.58 5.98
CA ILE A 142 -17.57 0.42 6.05
C ILE A 142 -18.18 1.78 5.73
N ALA A 143 -18.13 2.69 6.70
CA ALA A 143 -18.53 4.07 6.48
C ALA A 143 -17.64 4.72 5.40
N PRO A 144 -18.15 5.69 4.62
CA PRO A 144 -17.34 6.41 3.64
C PRO A 144 -16.06 6.99 4.28
N GLN A 145 -14.91 6.80 3.62
CA GLN A 145 -13.59 7.09 4.18
C GLN A 145 -13.17 8.54 3.94
N LYS A 146 -12.56 9.19 4.94
CA LYS A 146 -12.05 10.57 4.83
C LYS A 146 -10.53 10.60 4.95
N LEU A 147 -9.92 11.59 4.28
CA LEU A 147 -8.51 11.91 4.43
C LEU A 147 -8.31 12.73 5.71
N THR A 148 -8.09 11.99 6.78
CA THR A 148 -7.82 12.53 8.12
C THR A 148 -6.35 12.35 8.48
N PRO A 149 -5.84 13.06 9.50
CA PRO A 149 -4.53 12.75 10.06
C PRO A 149 -4.37 11.29 10.48
N ALA A 150 -5.44 10.62 10.93
CA ALA A 150 -5.40 9.20 11.28
C ALA A 150 -5.07 8.31 10.06
N ALA A 151 -5.54 8.67 8.86
CA ALA A 151 -5.22 7.95 7.63
C ALA A 151 -3.77 8.18 7.20
N ALA A 152 -3.25 9.42 7.34
CA ALA A 152 -1.85 9.75 7.07
C ALA A 152 -0.91 9.04 8.06
N ASN A 153 -1.27 9.03 9.33
CA ASN A 153 -0.50 8.43 10.43
C ASN A 153 -0.07 6.99 10.13
N ALA A 154 -0.98 6.20 9.55
CA ALA A 154 -0.74 4.79 9.22
C ALA A 154 0.43 4.57 8.26
N GLN A 155 0.81 5.58 7.47
CA GLN A 155 1.96 5.52 6.58
C GLN A 155 3.21 6.19 7.15
N ILE A 156 3.05 7.14 8.07
CA ILE A 156 4.14 7.98 8.59
C ILE A 156 4.79 7.35 9.83
N VAL A 157 3.99 6.84 10.79
CA VAL A 157 4.53 6.28 12.02
C VAL A 157 5.41 5.07 11.73
N GLY A 158 6.60 5.06 12.32
CA GLY A 158 7.61 4.02 12.11
C GLY A 158 8.22 3.98 10.69
N MET A 159 7.84 4.88 9.78
CA MET A 159 8.39 4.92 8.42
C MET A 159 9.91 5.11 8.43
N VAL A 160 10.41 6.08 9.18
CA VAL A 160 11.85 6.40 9.22
C VAL A 160 12.67 5.19 9.65
N GLY A 161 12.22 4.45 10.66
CA GLY A 161 12.86 3.20 11.09
C GLY A 161 12.87 2.13 10.00
N ARG A 162 11.75 1.95 9.27
CA ARG A 162 11.67 1.03 8.12
C ARG A 162 12.66 1.42 7.01
N LEU A 163 12.74 2.70 6.66
CA LEU A 163 13.67 3.22 5.66
C LEU A 163 15.13 3.04 6.07
N GLN A 164 15.46 3.30 7.34
CA GLN A 164 16.81 3.06 7.88
C GLN A 164 17.23 1.59 7.80
N ASN A 165 16.32 0.67 8.12
CA ASN A 165 16.56 -0.77 7.99
C ASN A 165 16.83 -1.18 6.54
N LEU A 166 16.06 -0.66 5.59
CA LEU A 166 16.28 -0.91 4.16
C LEU A 166 17.60 -0.33 3.67
N ARG A 167 17.95 0.89 4.11
CA ARG A 167 19.25 1.51 3.84
C ARG A 167 20.41 0.66 4.37
N HIS A 168 20.29 0.12 5.59
CA HIS A 168 21.31 -0.79 6.14
C HIS A 168 21.43 -2.08 5.32
N ARG A 169 20.31 -2.64 4.86
CA ARG A 169 20.31 -3.81 3.96
C ARG A 169 21.00 -3.53 2.63
N LEU A 170 20.90 -2.32 2.08
CA LEU A 170 21.58 -1.92 0.84
C LEU A 170 23.10 -1.73 1.01
N LYS A 171 23.56 -1.37 2.22
CA LYS A 171 24.99 -1.27 2.55
C LYS A 171 25.66 -2.64 2.74
N ALA A 172 24.88 -3.66 3.09
CA ALA A 172 25.38 -5.02 3.21
C ALA A 172 25.67 -5.63 1.83
N VAL A 173 26.59 -6.59 1.78
CA VAL A 173 26.86 -7.35 0.55
C VAL A 173 25.59 -8.10 0.15
N ALA A 174 25.04 -7.76 -1.00
CA ALA A 174 23.77 -8.27 -1.50
C ALA A 174 23.90 -8.64 -2.99
N THR A 175 23.11 -9.62 -3.41
CA THR A 175 22.97 -9.97 -4.83
C THR A 175 22.20 -8.86 -5.56
N GLU A 176 22.39 -8.74 -6.88
CA GLU A 176 21.69 -7.73 -7.70
C GLU A 176 20.16 -7.80 -7.54
N SER A 177 19.61 -9.01 -7.47
CA SER A 177 18.17 -9.23 -7.22
C SER A 177 17.72 -8.66 -5.86
N ARG A 178 18.53 -8.83 -4.81
CA ARG A 178 18.24 -8.25 -3.49
C ARG A 178 18.38 -6.74 -3.48
N VAL A 179 19.38 -6.18 -4.16
CA VAL A 179 19.54 -4.73 -4.32
C VAL A 179 18.33 -4.14 -5.03
N ARG A 180 17.89 -4.77 -6.13
CA ARG A 180 16.71 -4.35 -6.89
C ARG A 180 15.45 -4.36 -6.04
N ALA A 181 15.17 -5.47 -5.36
CA ALA A 181 13.99 -5.58 -4.49
C ALA A 181 14.02 -4.58 -3.32
N THR A 182 15.17 -4.43 -2.66
CA THR A 182 15.31 -3.55 -1.48
C THR A 182 15.24 -2.07 -1.88
N SER A 183 15.86 -1.68 -3.00
CA SER A 183 15.81 -0.31 -3.51
C SER A 183 14.41 0.08 -3.99
N ARG A 184 13.71 -0.83 -4.67
CA ARG A 184 12.29 -0.67 -5.02
C ARG A 184 11.42 -0.47 -3.78
N GLN A 185 11.57 -1.34 -2.78
CA GLN A 185 10.81 -1.25 -1.54
C GLN A 185 11.07 0.06 -0.79
N PHE A 186 12.34 0.51 -0.74
CA PHE A 186 12.68 1.80 -0.15
C PHE A 186 11.92 2.94 -0.83
N ALA A 187 11.97 2.99 -2.17
CA ALA A 187 11.34 4.05 -2.94
C ALA A 187 9.81 4.09 -2.76
N GLN A 188 9.17 2.92 -2.73
CA GLN A 188 7.72 2.82 -2.53
C GLN A 188 7.30 3.31 -1.14
N ILE A 189 8.03 2.92 -0.09
CA ILE A 189 7.75 3.39 1.28
C ILE A 189 8.02 4.89 1.41
N ALA A 190 9.13 5.37 0.83
CA ALA A 190 9.49 6.78 0.87
C ALA A 190 8.44 7.66 0.20
N LEU A 191 8.01 7.33 -1.02
CA LEU A 191 6.96 8.07 -1.74
C LEU A 191 5.63 8.03 -1.00
N THR A 192 5.22 6.85 -0.52
CA THR A 192 3.92 6.68 0.16
C THR A 192 3.86 7.51 1.44
N GLY A 193 4.90 7.47 2.27
CA GLY A 193 4.88 8.21 3.53
C GLY A 193 5.19 9.70 3.37
N ALA A 194 6.01 10.10 2.39
CA ALA A 194 6.13 11.51 2.00
C ALA A 194 4.75 12.04 1.57
N PHE A 195 4.06 11.32 0.67
CA PHE A 195 2.76 11.73 0.17
C PHE A 195 1.71 11.79 1.29
N ALA A 196 1.75 10.86 2.24
CA ALA A 196 0.88 10.89 3.41
C ALA A 196 1.03 12.19 4.24
N CYS A 197 2.21 12.80 4.25
CA CYS A 197 2.44 14.07 4.95
C CYS A 197 1.69 15.25 4.30
N VAL A 198 1.36 15.18 3.00
CA VAL A 198 0.70 16.25 2.25
C VAL A 198 -0.74 15.92 1.86
N MET A 199 -1.12 14.64 1.78
CA MET A 199 -2.41 14.19 1.23
C MET A 199 -3.64 14.78 1.94
N THR A 200 -3.51 15.07 3.24
CA THR A 200 -4.59 15.70 4.02
C THR A 200 -4.72 17.19 3.71
N ALA A 201 -3.62 17.90 3.49
CA ALA A 201 -3.66 19.32 3.12
C ALA A 201 -4.15 19.50 1.67
N GLU A 202 -3.70 18.63 0.77
CA GLU A 202 -4.10 18.62 -0.64
C GLU A 202 -5.52 18.05 -0.86
N GLN A 203 -6.11 17.40 0.15
CA GLN A 203 -7.40 16.70 0.06
C GLN A 203 -7.45 15.72 -1.13
N ILE A 204 -6.36 14.98 -1.37
CA ILE A 204 -6.22 14.07 -2.52
C ILE A 204 -5.70 12.71 -2.06
N TYR A 205 -6.24 11.66 -2.65
CA TYR A 205 -5.76 10.30 -2.47
C TYR A 205 -5.35 9.68 -3.80
N SER A 206 -4.21 9.00 -3.78
CA SER A 206 -3.68 8.23 -4.89
C SER A 206 -2.87 7.06 -4.32
N GLU A 207 -2.85 5.95 -5.03
CA GLU A 207 -1.86 4.87 -4.85
C GLU A 207 -0.83 4.84 -6.01
N ASP A 208 -0.97 5.71 -7.00
CA ASP A 208 -0.04 5.86 -8.12
C ASP A 208 1.15 6.78 -7.76
N PHE A 209 2.36 6.27 -7.92
CA PHE A 209 3.60 6.95 -7.52
C PHE A 209 3.91 8.19 -8.35
N GLU A 210 3.56 8.22 -9.65
CA GLU A 210 3.76 9.42 -10.48
C GLU A 210 2.83 10.55 -10.03
N THR A 211 1.58 10.22 -9.68
CA THR A 211 0.60 11.16 -9.13
C THR A 211 1.01 11.64 -7.74
N MET A 212 1.47 10.74 -6.85
CA MET A 212 2.02 11.14 -5.54
C MET A 212 3.17 12.12 -5.68
N ALA A 213 4.14 11.81 -6.55
CA ALA A 213 5.30 12.66 -6.82
C ALA A 213 4.90 14.05 -7.27
N ARG A 214 3.92 14.17 -8.17
CA ARG A 214 3.42 15.46 -8.64
C ARG A 214 2.92 16.36 -7.50
N TYR A 215 2.18 15.81 -6.54
CA TYR A 215 1.70 16.59 -5.38
C TYR A 215 2.80 16.87 -4.37
N LEU A 216 3.74 15.94 -4.20
CA LEU A 216 4.93 16.18 -3.40
C LEU A 216 5.77 17.33 -3.95
N SER A 217 5.99 17.37 -5.26
CA SER A 217 6.71 18.40 -5.97
C SER A 217 6.12 19.81 -5.81
N LEU A 218 4.80 19.92 -5.64
CA LEU A 218 4.15 21.21 -5.33
C LEU A 218 4.50 21.71 -3.93
N ASN A 219 4.69 20.79 -2.99
CA ASN A 219 4.96 21.08 -1.58
C ASN A 219 6.47 21.14 -1.26
N LEU A 220 7.31 20.48 -2.07
CA LEU A 220 8.76 20.34 -1.91
C LEU A 220 9.48 20.58 -3.25
N PRO A 221 9.41 21.81 -3.81
CA PRO A 221 9.98 22.09 -5.13
C PRO A 221 11.50 21.88 -5.19
N ASP A 222 12.21 22.14 -4.08
CA ASP A 222 13.65 21.96 -3.98
C ASP A 222 14.08 20.48 -4.05
N ASN A 223 13.16 19.54 -3.75
CA ASN A 223 13.41 18.10 -3.76
C ASN A 223 12.92 17.40 -5.03
N GLN A 224 12.49 18.13 -6.06
CA GLN A 224 11.94 17.55 -7.31
C GLN A 224 12.80 16.42 -7.89
N GLN A 225 14.11 16.65 -8.00
CA GLN A 225 15.02 15.66 -8.59
C GLN A 225 15.10 14.38 -7.76
N SER A 226 15.12 14.52 -6.43
CA SER A 226 15.08 13.41 -5.47
C SER A 226 13.81 12.58 -5.66
N ILE A 227 12.66 13.27 -5.75
CA ILE A 227 11.34 12.67 -5.95
C ILE A 227 11.27 11.92 -7.28
N ASP A 228 11.74 12.51 -8.38
CA ASP A 228 11.74 11.88 -9.70
C ASP A 228 12.60 10.60 -9.73
N LEU A 229 13.72 10.59 -9.01
CA LEU A 229 14.57 9.39 -8.86
C LEU A 229 13.86 8.31 -8.05
N LEU A 230 13.14 8.67 -6.99
CA LEU A 230 12.32 7.71 -6.24
C LEU A 230 11.21 7.10 -7.11
N VAL A 231 10.54 7.88 -7.97
CA VAL A 231 9.54 7.36 -8.90
C VAL A 231 10.14 6.29 -9.81
N LYS A 232 11.26 6.60 -10.46
CA LYS A 232 11.97 5.63 -11.32
C LYS A 232 12.35 4.36 -10.56
N LEU A 233 12.83 4.52 -9.33
CA LEU A 233 13.26 3.43 -8.48
C LEU A 233 12.09 2.58 -7.98
N SER A 234 10.91 3.17 -7.76
CA SER A 234 9.69 2.49 -7.29
C SER A 234 9.10 1.50 -8.30
N ALA A 235 9.31 1.74 -9.60
CA ALA A 235 8.80 0.89 -10.67
C ALA A 235 9.57 -0.43 -10.76
N GLN A 236 10.91 -0.37 -10.79
CA GLN A 236 11.74 -1.52 -11.12
C GLN A 236 12.94 -1.76 -10.19
N GLY A 237 13.26 -0.84 -9.28
CA GLY A 237 14.50 -0.85 -8.52
C GLY A 237 15.75 -0.67 -9.40
N THR A 238 16.94 -0.83 -8.82
CA THR A 238 18.21 -0.88 -9.55
C THR A 238 19.05 -2.08 -9.12
N SER A 239 19.87 -2.63 -10.03
CA SER A 239 20.90 -3.63 -9.67
C SER A 239 22.16 -2.98 -9.10
N SER A 240 22.35 -1.67 -9.26
CA SER A 240 23.52 -0.94 -8.76
C SER A 240 23.35 -0.53 -7.30
N SER A 241 24.12 -1.15 -6.40
CA SER A 241 24.13 -0.77 -4.97
C SER A 241 24.56 0.69 -4.78
N LEU A 242 25.52 1.19 -5.57
CA LEU A 242 25.99 2.57 -5.48
C LEU A 242 24.91 3.58 -5.88
N GLU A 243 24.17 3.31 -6.96
CA GLU A 243 23.04 4.15 -7.38
C GLU A 243 21.91 4.12 -6.35
N ALA A 244 21.54 2.92 -5.88
CA ALA A 244 20.53 2.77 -4.83
C ALA A 244 20.91 3.57 -3.59
N LEU A 245 22.16 3.43 -3.12
CA LEU A 245 22.64 4.15 -1.95
C LEU A 245 22.62 5.66 -2.15
N ALA A 246 23.08 6.18 -3.30
CA ALA A 246 23.04 7.60 -3.59
C ALA A 246 21.62 8.18 -3.52
N ILE A 247 20.64 7.52 -4.16
CA ILE A 247 19.23 7.94 -4.12
C ILE A 247 18.67 7.83 -2.69
N THR A 248 18.95 6.74 -1.98
CA THR A 248 18.44 6.55 -0.61
C THR A 248 19.05 7.54 0.38
N GLU A 249 20.33 7.87 0.29
CA GLU A 249 20.96 8.84 1.19
C GLU A 249 20.43 10.26 0.91
N ASP A 250 20.24 10.62 -0.35
CA ASP A 250 19.61 11.90 -0.73
C ASP A 250 18.19 12.03 -0.16
N ALA A 251 17.34 11.01 -0.35
CA ALA A 251 15.99 10.99 0.22
C ALA A 251 16.00 11.08 1.77
N MET A 252 16.99 10.47 2.41
CA MET A 252 17.14 10.51 3.88
C MET A 252 17.64 11.85 4.42
N THR A 253 18.00 12.83 3.56
CA THR A 253 18.36 14.18 4.02
C THR A 253 17.17 15.07 4.33
N TRP A 254 15.98 14.78 3.78
CA TRP A 254 14.80 15.64 3.90
C TRP A 254 13.57 14.91 4.42
N LEU A 255 13.39 13.64 4.05
CA LEU A 255 12.17 12.89 4.39
C LEU A 255 12.00 12.65 5.90
N PRO A 256 13.05 12.33 6.69
CA PRO A 256 12.89 12.17 8.13
C PRO A 256 12.37 13.44 8.82
N ASP A 257 12.92 14.60 8.48
CA ASP A 257 12.52 15.87 9.08
C ASP A 257 11.08 16.24 8.69
N MET A 258 10.69 16.00 7.43
CA MET A 258 9.32 16.16 6.98
C MET A 258 8.34 15.30 7.79
N ALA A 259 8.68 14.02 7.99
CA ALA A 259 7.85 13.08 8.74
C ALA A 259 7.76 13.46 10.22
N GLU A 260 8.88 13.82 10.87
CA GLU A 260 8.88 14.23 12.27
C GLU A 260 8.12 15.55 12.49
N ASN A 261 8.29 16.54 11.61
CA ASN A 261 7.51 17.79 11.69
C ASN A 261 6.01 17.53 11.56
N TRP A 262 5.61 16.59 10.69
CA TRP A 262 4.21 16.19 10.57
C TRP A 262 3.72 15.50 11.85
N LEU A 263 4.52 14.60 12.42
CA LEU A 263 4.18 13.89 13.66
C LEU A 263 4.10 14.85 14.86
N ASP A 264 5.01 15.82 14.99
CA ASP A 264 4.95 16.82 16.05
C ASP A 264 3.64 17.63 16.01
N ALA A 265 3.15 17.94 14.80
CA ALA A 265 1.92 18.69 14.63
C ALA A 265 0.64 17.86 14.87
N HIS A 266 0.63 16.56 14.50
CA HIS A 266 -0.61 15.76 14.44
C HIS A 266 -0.63 14.54 15.38
N ASN A 267 0.52 14.00 15.76
CA ASN A 267 0.67 12.84 16.63
C ASN A 267 1.95 12.92 17.50
N PRO A 268 2.04 13.88 18.44
CA PRO A 268 3.24 14.10 19.23
C PRO A 268 3.57 12.92 20.17
N LYS A 269 2.65 11.97 20.36
CA LYS A 269 2.90 10.74 21.13
C LYS A 269 3.41 9.59 20.28
N ARG A 270 3.34 9.73 18.95
CA ARG A 270 3.71 8.69 17.98
C ARG A 270 2.93 7.40 18.20
N ASP A 271 1.66 7.54 18.54
CA ASP A 271 0.74 6.40 18.67
C ASP A 271 0.56 5.73 17.29
N ASP A 272 0.69 4.40 17.22
CA ASP A 272 0.59 3.64 15.96
C ASP A 272 -0.76 3.84 15.25
N THR A 273 -1.81 4.05 16.03
CA THR A 273 -3.16 4.33 15.52
C THR A 273 -3.76 5.54 16.22
N LEU A 274 -4.55 6.30 15.47
CA LEU A 274 -5.29 7.46 15.98
C LEU A 274 -6.79 7.22 15.87
N LYS A 275 -7.56 7.85 16.75
CA LYS A 275 -9.03 7.82 16.68
C LYS A 275 -9.54 8.61 15.49
N LEU A 276 -10.63 8.12 14.90
CA LEU A 276 -11.41 8.86 13.91
C LEU A 276 -12.21 9.93 14.65
N VAL A 277 -11.70 11.17 14.68
CA VAL A 277 -12.42 12.34 15.22
C VAL A 277 -13.39 12.89 14.18
#